data_AF-A0A9N9SRA6-F1
#
_entry.id   AF-A0A9N9SRA6-F1
#
_cell.length_a   1.000
_cell.length_b   1.000
_cell.length_c   1.000
_cell.angle_alpha   90.00
_cell.angle_beta   90.00
_cell.angle_gamma   90.00
#
_symmetry.space_group_name_H-M   'P 1'
#
loop_
_entity.id
_entity.type
_entity.pdbx_description
1 polymer ?
#
loop_
_entity_poly.entity_id
_entity_poly.type
_entity_poly.pdbx_seq_one_letter_code
_entity_poly.pdbx_strand_id
1 'polypeptide(L)' 'MSVLLYGCETWKVTNTLTDKLQVFVNKCLRKIVRIYHQWPNTIRNEDLLHLTEQKRLQNEIKSRKWGWIGHKLRKNR' A
#
# COMPACT_ATOMS: atom_id res chain seq x y z
N MET A 1 -7.14 -5.09 -2.96
CA MET A 1 -5.79 -4.89 -2.36
C MET A 1 -5.59 -5.64 -1.03
N SER A 2 -6.55 -6.41 -0.52
CA SER A 2 -6.42 -7.04 0.81
C SER A 2 -5.52 -8.27 0.83
N VAL A 3 -5.55 -9.11 -0.20
CA VAL A 3 -4.81 -10.39 -0.24
C VAL A 3 -3.29 -10.20 -0.29
N LEU A 4 -2.79 -9.26 -1.12
CA LEU A 4 -1.35 -8.97 -1.20
C LEU A 4 -0.80 -8.40 0.12
N LEU A 5 -1.59 -7.57 0.80
CA LEU A 5 -1.22 -6.98 2.09
C LEU A 5 -1.17 -8.03 3.19
N TYR A 6 -2.13 -8.96 3.23
CA TYR A 6 -2.14 -10.05 4.21
C TYR A 6 -0.89 -10.94 4.15
N GLY A 7 -0.42 -11.26 2.93
CA GLY A 7 0.84 -11.98 2.75
C GLY A 7 2.05 -11.20 3.28
N CYS A 8 2.04 -9.86 3.14
CA CYS A 8 3.09 -8.98 3.66
C CYS A 8 3.03 -8.79 5.18
N GLU A 9 1.85 -8.92 5.80
CA GLU A 9 1.73 -8.89 7.26
C GLU A 9 2.41 -10.09 7.91
N THR A 10 2.26 -11.27 7.30
CA THR A 10 2.70 -12.55 7.87
C THR A 10 4.14 -12.92 7.50
N TRP A 11 4.64 -12.48 6.35
CA TRP A 11 5.99 -12.83 5.86
C TRP A 11 7.05 -11.74 6.10
N LYS A 12 8.33 -12.12 5.97
CA LYS A 12 9.45 -11.16 6.00
C LYS A 12 9.41 -10.28 4.76
N VAL A 13 8.88 -9.07 4.92
CA VAL A 13 8.86 -8.06 3.86
C VAL A 13 10.22 -7.38 3.79
N THR A 14 10.94 -7.54 2.68
CA THR A 14 12.14 -6.77 2.39
C THR A 14 11.77 -5.45 1.72
N ASN A 15 12.61 -4.42 1.87
CA ASN A 15 12.39 -3.11 1.22
C ASN A 15 12.21 -3.25 -0.30
N THR A 16 12.92 -4.21 -0.92
CA THR A 16 12.80 -4.52 -2.36
C THR A 16 11.43 -5.10 -2.74
N LEU A 17 10.81 -5.91 -1.88
CA LEU A 17 9.46 -6.44 -2.13
C LEU A 17 8.41 -5.35 -1.97
N THR A 18 8.54 -4.50 -0.94
CA THR A 18 7.65 -3.36 -0.72
C THR A 18 7.65 -2.40 -1.90
N ASP A 19 8.83 -2.11 -2.47
CA ASP A 19 8.97 -1.22 -3.61
C ASP A 19 8.30 -1.79 -4.87
N LYS A 20 8.53 -3.09 -5.16
CA LYS A 20 7.85 -3.79 -6.27
C LYS A 20 6.32 -3.77 -6.12
N LEU A 21 5.82 -3.99 -4.91
CA LEU A 21 4.39 -3.92 -4.62
C LEU A 21 3.86 -2.49 -4.78
N GLN A 22 4.59 -1.47 -4.34
CA GLN A 22 4.22 -0.07 -4.54
C GLN A 22 4.11 0.26 -6.03
N VAL A 23 5.05 -0.18 -6.87
CA VAL A 23 4.99 -0.01 -8.33
C VAL A 23 3.76 -0.70 -8.92
N PHE A 24 3.46 -1.93 -8.48
CA PHE A 24 2.26 -2.64 -8.89
C PHE A 24 0.97 -1.88 -8.52
N VAL A 25 0.87 -1.43 -7.28
CA VAL A 25 -0.26 -0.61 -6.79
C VAL A 25 -0.40 0.67 -7.60
N ASN A 26 0.70 1.39 -7.83
CA ASN A 26 0.69 2.62 -8.62
C ASN A 26 0.24 2.38 -10.06
N LYS A 27 0.61 1.24 -10.67
CA LYS A 27 0.13 0.85 -12.01
C LYS A 27 -1.36 0.57 -12.02
N CYS A 28 -1.89 -0.12 -11.00
CA CYS A 28 -3.32 -0.35 -10.85
C CYS A 28 -4.10 0.96 -10.65
N LEU A 29 -3.62 1.84 -9.76
CA LEU A 29 -4.23 3.14 -9.50
C LEU A 29 -4.23 4.03 -10.74
N ARG A 30 -3.12 4.08 -11.49
CA ARG A 30 -3.09 4.78 -12.79
C ARG A 30 -4.14 4.28 -13.77
N LYS A 31 -4.37 2.96 -13.82
CA LYS A 31 -5.41 2.39 -14.69
C LYS A 31 -6.81 2.83 -14.25
N ILE A 32 -7.09 2.83 -12.95
CA ILE A 32 -8.39 3.27 -12.40
C ILE A 32 -8.59 4.77 -12.64
N VAL A 33 -7.59 5.59 -12.28
CA VAL A 33 -7.64 7.04 -12.46
C VAL A 33 -7.78 7.39 -13.94
N ARG A 34 -7.07 6.71 -14.86
CA ARG A 34 -7.22 6.96 -16.31
C ARG A 34 -8.61 6.64 -16.85
N ILE A 35 -9.31 5.66 -16.28
CA ILE A 35 -10.69 5.32 -16.68
C ILE A 35 -11.68 6.34 -16.12
N TYR A 36 -11.49 6.78 -14.87
CA TYR A 36 -12.44 7.65 -14.17
C TYR A 36 -12.22 9.15 -14.43
N HIS A 37 -10.96 9.56 -14.55
CA HIS A 37 -10.53 10.92 -14.89
C HIS A 37 -9.68 10.85 -16.17
N GLN A 38 -10.25 11.31 -17.28
CA GLN A 38 -9.57 11.44 -18.56
C GLN A 38 -8.53 12.57 -18.51
N TRP A 39 -7.45 12.36 -17.75
CA TRP A 39 -6.39 13.32 -17.42
C TRP A 39 -5.07 12.96 -18.11
N PRO A 40 -4.12 13.91 -18.25
CA PRO A 40 -3.01 13.78 -19.19
C PRO A 40 -2.06 12.63 -18.82
N ASN A 41 -1.35 12.13 -19.83
CA ASN A 41 -0.57 10.89 -19.82
C ASN A 41 0.67 10.91 -18.88
N THR A 42 0.84 11.96 -18.06
CA THR A 42 2.06 12.29 -17.31
C THR A 42 1.77 12.71 -15.85
N ILE A 43 0.89 11.98 -15.15
CA ILE A 43 0.67 12.21 -13.71
C ILE A 43 1.88 11.68 -12.91
N ARG A 44 2.49 12.54 -12.09
CA ARG A 44 3.58 12.18 -11.19
C ARG A 44 3.08 11.23 -10.10
N ASN A 45 3.96 10.38 -9.58
CA ASN A 45 3.58 9.42 -8.52
C ASN A 45 3.02 10.11 -7.26
N GLU A 46 3.47 11.34 -6.97
CA GLU A 46 3.04 12.12 -5.81
C GLU A 46 1.61 12.65 -6.00
N ASP A 47 1.30 13.22 -7.16
CA ASP A 47 -0.05 13.69 -7.50
C ASP A 47 -1.08 12.55 -7.48
N LEU A 48 -0.70 11.37 -7.98
CA LEU A 48 -1.54 10.16 -7.91
C LEU A 48 -1.84 9.76 -6.46
N LEU A 49 -0.86 9.90 -5.57
CA LEU A 49 -1.00 9.56 -4.16
C LEU A 49 -1.92 10.53 -3.44
N HIS A 50 -1.80 11.84 -3.73
CA HIS A 50 -2.70 12.87 -3.23
C HIS A 50 -4.13 12.68 -3.71
N LEU A 51 -4.34 12.41 -5.01
CA LEU A 51 -5.67 12.17 -5.59
C LEU A 51 -6.38 10.95 -5.01
N THR A 52 -5.63 9.94 -4.58
CA THR A 52 -6.19 8.69 -4.07
C THR A 52 -6.21 8.63 -2.54
N GLU A 53 -5.76 9.71 -1.87
CA GLU A 53 -5.57 9.81 -0.42
C GLU A 53 -4.81 8.61 0.19
N GLN A 54 -4.06 7.89 -0.62
CA GLN A 54 -3.43 6.65 -0.19
C GLN A 54 -2.15 6.95 0.58
N LYS A 55 -1.94 6.24 1.70
CA LYS A 55 -0.66 6.22 2.38
C LYS A 55 0.30 5.31 1.62
N ARG A 56 1.60 5.65 1.60
CA ARG A 56 2.63 4.74 1.05
C ARG A 56 2.47 3.35 1.67
N LEU A 57 2.60 2.31 0.85
CA LEU A 57 2.36 0.92 1.24
C LEU A 57 3.22 0.49 2.44
N GLN A 58 4.45 0.99 2.51
CA GLN A 58 5.35 0.78 3.64
C GLN A 58 4.77 1.25 4.99
N ASN A 59 4.06 2.37 5.01
CA ASN A 59 3.46 2.93 6.22
C ASN A 59 2.22 2.11 6.63
N GLU A 60 1.43 1.67 5.66
CA GLU A 60 0.31 0.73 5.83
C GLU A 60 0.78 -0.59 6.45
N ILE A 61 1.80 -1.24 5.86
CA ILE A 61 2.37 -2.49 6.36
C ILE A 61 2.94 -2.31 7.76
N LYS A 62 3.66 -1.20 8.01
CA LYS A 62 4.21 -0.90 9.34
C LYS A 62 3.09 -0.74 10.37
N SER A 63 2.06 0.05 10.06
CA SER A 63 0.89 0.25 10.94
C SER A 63 0.20 -1.07 11.28
N ARG A 64 -0.03 -1.92 10.27
CA ARG A 64 -0.64 -3.25 10.43
C ARG A 64 0.19 -4.17 11.33
N LYS A 65 1.52 -4.19 11.15
CA LYS A 65 2.44 -4.96 12.03
C LYS A 65 2.38 -4.47 13.48
N TRP A 66 2.38 -3.16 13.71
CA TRP A 66 2.21 -2.60 15.06
C TRP A 66 0.86 -2.96 15.69
N GLY A 67 -0.22 -2.93 14.89
CA GLY A 67 -1.55 -3.39 15.32
C GLY A 67 -1.56 -4.86 15.74
N TRP A 68 -0.87 -5.72 14.99
CA TRP A 68 -0.76 -7.16 15.29
C TRP A 68 0.03 -7.43 16.58
N ILE A 69 1.13 -6.71 16.79
CA ILE A 69 1.89 -6.77 18.05
C ILE A 69 1.01 -6.33 19.22
N GLY A 70 0.28 -5.22 19.07
CA GLY A 70 -0.66 -4.74 20.08
C GLY A 70 -1.75 -5.77 20.41
N HIS A 71 -2.27 -6.47 19.40
CA HIS A 71 -3.27 -7.52 19.60
C HIS A 71 -2.71 -8.72 20.39
N LYS A 72 -1.48 -9.17 20.07
CA LYS A 72 -0.81 -10.25 20.82
C LYS A 72 -0.51 -9.85 22.27
N LEU A 73 -0.08 -8.61 22.51
CA LEU A 73 0.20 -8.10 23.84
C LEU A 73 -1.07 -8.00 24.70
N ARG A 74 -2.20 -7.57 24.11
CA ARG A 74 -3.48 -7.47 24.84
C ARG A 74 -4.10 -8.83 25.17
N LYS A 75 -3.85 -9.85 24.36
CA LYS A 75 -4.38 -11.22 24.57
C LYS A 75 -3.63 -11.98 25.69
N ASN A 76 -2.43 -11.53 26.06
CA ASN A 76 -1.62 -12.14 27.12
C ASN A 76 -1.89 -11.55 28.52
N ARG A 77 -2.93 -10.71 28.68
CA ARG A 77 -3.43 -10.23 29.97
C ARG A 77 -4.79 -10.86 30.23
#